data_AF-A0AAW5BIC9-F1
#
_entry.id   AF-A0AAW5BIC9-F1
#
_cell.length_a   1.000
_cell.length_b   1.000
_cell.length_c   1.000
_cell.angle_alpha   90.00
_cell.angle_beta   90.00
_cell.angle_gamma   90.00
#
_symmetry.space_group_name_H-M   'P 1'
#
loop_
_entity.id
_entity.type
_entity.pdbx_description
1 polymer ?
#
loop_
_entity_poly.entity_id
_entity_poly.type
_entity_poly.pdbx_seq_one_letter_code
_entity_poly.pdbx_strand_id
1 'polypeptide(L)' 'MPASKKIKRPIAISQQKSPKKYPTDKLLHSKVLSGYQPDFARAILQETEYTIEDARATLDKVLKGGK' A
#
# COMPACT_ATOMS: atom_id res chain seq x y z
N MET A 1 -9.42 -32.29 31.02
CA MET A 1 -8.67 -32.20 29.74
C MET A 1 -8.93 -30.82 29.11
N PRO A 2 -7.93 -29.94 28.92
CA PRO A 2 -8.16 -28.69 28.19
C PRO A 2 -7.72 -28.81 26.73
N ALA A 3 -8.67 -28.69 25.80
CA ALA A 3 -8.40 -28.60 24.38
C ALA A 3 -7.96 -27.17 24.01
N SER A 4 -6.67 -27.01 23.74
CA SER A 4 -6.07 -25.76 23.27
C SER A 4 -6.47 -25.50 21.82
N LYS A 5 -7.47 -24.63 21.60
CA LYS A 5 -7.89 -24.18 20.26
C LYS A 5 -7.02 -23.03 19.78
N LYS A 6 -6.32 -23.30 18.69
CA LYS A 6 -5.42 -22.41 17.97
C LYS A 6 -6.14 -21.23 17.29
N ILE A 7 -5.49 -20.07 17.36
CA ILE A 7 -5.33 -19.03 16.31
C ILE A 7 -6.61 -18.37 15.80
N LYS A 8 -6.82 -17.10 16.16
CA LYS A 8 -7.03 -15.98 15.21
C LYS A 8 -6.46 -14.70 15.82
N ARG A 9 -5.28 -14.27 15.38
CA ARG A 9 -4.80 -12.90 15.62
C ARG A 9 -5.72 -11.99 14.79
N PRO A 10 -6.45 -11.02 15.37
CA PRO A 10 -7.06 -9.98 14.56
C PRO A 10 -5.92 -9.15 13.97
N ILE A 11 -5.60 -9.38 12.70
CA ILE A 11 -4.69 -8.53 11.94
C ILE A 11 -5.26 -7.11 11.98
N ALA A 12 -4.40 -6.19 12.44
CA ALA A 12 -4.61 -4.78 12.71
C ALA A 12 -5.70 -4.11 11.86
N ILE A 13 -6.81 -3.77 12.50
CA ILE A 13 -7.70 -2.72 12.07
C ILE A 13 -7.20 -1.46 12.76
N SER A 14 -6.47 -0.61 12.03
CA SER A 14 -6.38 0.84 12.25
C SER A 14 -5.17 1.38 11.48
N GLN A 15 -5.27 1.49 10.17
CA GLN A 15 -4.48 2.50 9.47
C GLN A 15 -5.32 3.77 9.50
N GLN A 16 -5.23 4.45 10.65
CA GLN A 16 -5.66 5.82 10.81
C GLN A 16 -5.11 6.64 9.66
N LYS A 17 -6.04 7.29 8.97
CA LYS A 17 -5.86 8.32 7.94
C LYS A 17 -5.13 9.53 8.52
N SER A 18 -3.85 9.37 8.86
CA SER A 18 -2.94 10.49 8.99
C SER A 18 -2.27 10.68 7.63
N PRO A 19 -2.18 11.90 7.08
CA PRO A 19 -1.37 12.21 5.90
C PRO A 19 0.11 12.12 6.28
N LYS A 20 0.56 10.90 6.58
CA LYS A 20 1.97 10.58 6.77
C LYS A 20 2.53 10.30 5.39
N LYS A 21 3.56 11.06 5.05
CA LYS A 21 4.45 10.68 3.96
C LYS A 21 5.10 9.37 4.35
N TYR A 22 4.99 8.41 3.45
CA TYR A 22 5.62 7.11 3.61
C TYR A 22 6.64 6.95 2.51
N PRO A 23 7.77 6.31 2.82
CA PRO A 23 8.72 5.99 1.78
C PRO A 23 8.08 5.07 0.75
N THR A 24 8.41 5.28 -0.52
CA THR A 24 7.84 4.56 -1.66
C THR A 24 7.95 3.05 -1.46
N ASP A 25 9.09 2.53 -1.02
CA ASP A 25 9.28 1.10 -0.73
C ASP A 25 8.30 0.55 0.31
N LYS A 26 7.91 1.35 1.32
CA LYS A 26 6.89 0.93 2.30
C LYS A 26 5.48 1.03 1.73
N LEU A 27 5.22 2.01 0.86
CA LEU A 27 3.94 2.13 0.16
C LEU A 27 3.72 0.98 -0.83
N LEU A 28 4.75 0.61 -1.59
CA LEU A 28 4.75 -0.48 -2.56
C LEU A 28 4.47 -1.83 -1.91
N HIS A 29 5.07 -2.09 -0.74
CA HIS A 29 4.79 -3.29 0.05
C HIS A 29 3.47 -3.21 0.85
N SER A 30 2.76 -2.08 0.81
CA SER A 30 1.50 -1.92 1.53
C SER A 30 0.35 -2.60 0.78
N LYS A 31 -0.66 -3.04 1.54
CA LYS A 31 -1.88 -3.64 0.98
C LYS A 31 -2.64 -2.71 0.03
N VAL A 32 -2.41 -1.40 0.13
CA VAL A 32 -3.08 -0.39 -0.69
C VAL A 32 -2.56 -0.38 -2.13
N LEU A 33 -1.26 -0.66 -2.32
CA LEU A 33 -0.63 -0.73 -3.64
C LEU A 33 -0.36 -2.18 -4.09
N SER A 34 -0.75 -3.17 -3.31
CA SER A 34 -0.59 -4.60 -3.64
C SER A 34 -1.32 -5.05 -4.91
N GLY A 35 -2.21 -4.22 -5.46
CA GLY A 35 -2.85 -4.44 -6.77
C GLY A 35 -2.04 -3.92 -7.95
N TYR A 36 -0.97 -3.16 -7.71
CA TYR A 36 -0.06 -2.64 -8.73
C TYR A 36 1.24 -3.44 -8.73
N GLN A 37 1.87 -3.54 -9.90
CA GLN A 37 3.18 -4.15 -9.99
C GLN A 37 4.21 -3.27 -9.26
N PRO A 38 5.01 -3.79 -8.31
CA PRO A 38 5.90 -2.99 -7.48
C PRO A 38 6.95 -2.26 -8.31
N ASP A 39 7.43 -2.89 -9.38
CA ASP A 39 8.40 -2.30 -10.31
C ASP A 39 7.82 -1.11 -11.09
N PHE A 40 6.59 -1.27 -11.60
CA PHE A 40 5.86 -0.21 -12.29
C PHE A 40 5.57 0.96 -11.36
N ALA A 41 5.13 0.66 -10.15
CA ALA A 41 4.83 1.68 -9.18
C ALA A 41 6.10 2.40 -8.69
N ARG A 42 7.25 1.73 -8.62
CA ARG A 42 8.56 2.36 -8.40
C ARG A 42 9.01 3.25 -9.56
N ALA A 43 8.73 2.84 -10.80
CA ALA A 43 9.05 3.63 -11.99
C ALA A 43 8.23 4.94 -12.08
N ILE A 44 6.99 4.91 -11.59
CA ILE A 44 6.09 6.07 -11.57
C ILE A 44 6.33 6.95 -10.34
N LEU A 45 6.47 6.34 -9.17
CA LEU A 45 6.78 7.02 -7.91
C LEU A 45 8.30 7.23 -7.81
N GLN A 46 8.80 8.15 -8.63
CA GLN A 46 10.23 8.46 -8.69
C GLN A 46 10.76 9.12 -7.41
N GLU A 47 9.89 9.82 -6.67
CA GLU A 47 10.28 10.36 -5.36
C GLU A 47 10.33 9.25 -4.30
N THR A 48 11.17 9.48 -3.29
CA THR A 48 11.35 8.54 -2.19
C THR A 48 10.19 8.57 -1.21
N GLU A 49 9.36 9.62 -1.18
CA GLU A 49 8.30 9.82 -0.21
C GLU A 49 7.01 10.30 -0.88
N TYR A 50 5.94 9.53 -0.70
CA TYR A 50 4.61 9.89 -1.17
C TYR A 50 3.57 9.75 -0.07
N THR A 51 2.42 10.40 -0.27
CA THR A 51 1.23 10.11 0.53
C THR A 51 0.47 8.96 -0.14
N ILE A 52 -0.27 8.16 0.62
CA ILE A 52 -1.06 7.04 0.06
C ILE A 52 -1.99 7.51 -1.06
N GLU A 53 -2.64 8.66 -0.88
CA GLU A 53 -3.56 9.24 -1.86
C GLU A 53 -2.83 9.71 -3.12
N ASP A 54 -1.69 10.38 -2.94
CA ASP A 54 -0.88 10.90 -4.04
C ASP A 54 -0.27 9.77 -4.88
N ALA A 55 0.29 8.77 -4.20
CA ALA A 55 0.82 7.58 -4.85
C ALA A 55 -0.26 6.85 -5.65
N ARG A 56 -1.44 6.64 -5.05
CA ARG A 56 -2.57 6.00 -5.73
C ARG A 56 -3.06 6.83 -6.92
N ALA A 57 -3.18 8.14 -6.78
CA ALA A 57 -3.65 9.01 -7.86
C ALA A 57 -2.67 9.01 -9.04
N THR A 58 -1.37 9.07 -8.76
CA THR A 58 -0.32 9.02 -9.79
C THR A 58 -0.34 7.67 -10.53
N LEU A 59 -0.44 6.56 -9.80
CA LEU A 59 -0.54 5.23 -10.41
C LEU A 59 -1.82 5.04 -11.23
N ASP A 60 -2.97 5.47 -10.69
CA ASP A 60 -4.27 5.38 -11.38
C ASP A 60 -4.27 6.22 -12.66
N LYS A 61 -3.67 7.41 -12.63
CA LYS A 61 -3.52 8.29 -13.80
C LYS A 61 -2.74 7.62 -14.93
N VAL A 62 -1.63 6.93 -14.61
CA VAL A 62 -0.85 6.23 -15.64
C VAL A 62 -1.58 4.99 -16.14
N LEU A 63 -2.22 4.22 -15.25
CA LEU A 63 -2.96 3.02 -15.61
C LEU A 63 -4.17 3.32 -16.50
N LYS A 64 -4.90 4.40 -16.20
CA LYS A 64 -6.08 4.86 -16.95
C LYS A 64 -5.72 5.59 -18.26
N GLY A 65 -4.45 5.97 -18.43
CA GLY A 65 -3.93 6.64 -19.61
C GLY A 65 -3.62 5.70 -20.79
N GLY A 66 -3.85 4.39 -20.67
CA GLY A 66 -3.71 3.44 -21.77
C GLY A 66 -4.89 3.52 -22.74
N LYS A 67 -4.84 4.46 -23.70
CA LYS A 67 -5.72 4.47 -24.87
C LYS A 67 -4.90 4.67 -26.14
#